data_AF-A0A9E6RCD5-F1
#
_entry.id   AF-A0A9E6RCD5-F1
#
_cell.length_a   1.000
_cell.length_b   1.000
_cell.length_c   1.000
_cell.angle_alpha   90.00
_cell.angle_beta   90.00
_cell.angle_gamma   90.00
#
_symmetry.space_group_name_H-M   'P 1'
#
loop_
_entity.id
_entity.type
_entity.pdbx_description
1 polymer ?
#
loop_
_entity_poly.entity_id
_entity_poly.type
_entity_poly.pdbx_seq_one_letter_code
_entity_poly.pdbx_strand_id
1 'polypeptide(L)'
;MTSGDDDPLFKSAWIAATEPVPRHPLAPRGERYAAMDVPELAAQWRRIQHFGLRERIPDVFEAEQYFDHLPHEEPRRALALVLEVLRAETDRSVRMQLNDRLMTALVHRHGDALVDEIEAAAGESADFRWLLGGVCFWAEGRTRARLEAIADAAAWDADHDEARRPAVPIDFRNLTIDELARVWIEQKSKPAKDCDDNWYALMDHEHDLAAGDPEKLVDLALAVLKIESDPNVLGLFAAGPLENAVGHATIDRMEREAADNPAFVAMLGGMYYFSEPDDIKARLDAIFERAGRGA
;
A
#
# COMPACT_ATOMS: atom_id res chain seq x y z
N MET A 1 13.06 -26.44 -7.99
CA MET A 1 11.78 -25.73 -8.06
C MET A 1 11.65 -24.95 -6.78
N THR A 2 12.27 -23.78 -6.75
CA THR A 2 12.08 -22.78 -5.70
C THR A 2 10.86 -21.97 -6.11
N SER A 3 9.84 -21.97 -5.26
CA SER A 3 8.67 -21.09 -5.35
C SER A 3 9.16 -19.64 -5.50
N GLY A 4 8.71 -18.98 -6.57
CA GLY A 4 8.99 -17.58 -6.87
C GLY A 4 7.94 -16.62 -6.33
N ASP A 5 7.10 -17.06 -5.39
CA ASP A 5 5.93 -16.31 -4.92
C ASP A 5 6.20 -15.45 -3.67
N ASP A 6 7.43 -15.49 -3.13
CA ASP A 6 7.88 -14.64 -2.02
C ASP A 6 8.69 -13.45 -2.53
N ASP A 7 8.23 -12.76 -3.58
CA ASP A 7 8.85 -11.50 -4.01
C ASP A 7 8.27 -10.30 -3.22
N PRO A 8 9.02 -9.69 -2.29
CA PRO A 8 8.59 -8.50 -1.57
C PRO A 8 8.31 -7.27 -2.47
N LEU A 9 8.78 -7.25 -3.72
CA LEU A 9 8.41 -6.23 -4.71
C LEU A 9 6.94 -6.33 -5.13
N PHE A 10 6.39 -7.55 -5.20
CA PHE A 10 5.00 -7.74 -5.57
C PHE A 10 4.08 -7.19 -4.46
N LYS A 11 4.45 -7.38 -3.20
CA LYS A 11 3.66 -6.97 -2.03
C LYS A 11 3.69 -5.44 -1.80
N SER A 12 4.79 -4.76 -2.10
CA SER A 12 4.91 -3.29 -1.98
C SER A 12 4.30 -2.54 -3.18
N ALA A 13 4.43 -3.06 -4.40
CA ALA A 13 3.82 -2.46 -5.60
C ALA A 13 2.28 -2.49 -5.57
N TRP A 14 1.67 -3.47 -4.90
CA TRP A 14 0.22 -3.60 -4.76
C TRP A 14 -0.42 -2.54 -3.84
N ILE A 15 0.30 -2.06 -2.82
CA ILE A 15 -0.21 -1.00 -1.93
C ILE A 15 -0.40 0.31 -2.70
N ALA A 16 0.49 0.62 -3.65
CA ALA A 16 0.37 1.81 -4.50
C ALA A 16 -0.65 1.66 -5.65
N ALA A 17 -0.89 0.43 -6.13
CA ALA A 17 -1.79 0.17 -7.27
C ALA A 17 -3.28 0.20 -6.92
N THR A 18 -3.63 0.16 -5.63
CA THR A 18 -5.02 0.03 -5.16
C THR A 18 -5.58 1.32 -4.53
N GLU A 19 -4.84 2.43 -4.59
CA GLU A 19 -5.32 3.72 -4.11
C GLU A 19 -6.30 4.34 -5.11
N PRO A 20 -7.47 4.83 -4.65
CA PRO A 20 -8.43 5.51 -5.53
C PRO A 20 -7.78 6.77 -6.10
N VAL A 21 -7.55 6.80 -7.42
CA VAL A 21 -7.01 7.98 -8.10
C VAL A 21 -8.01 9.14 -7.97
N PRO A 22 -7.63 10.30 -7.41
CA PRO A 22 -8.51 11.45 -7.33
C PRO A 22 -9.02 11.86 -8.72
N ARG A 23 -10.35 12.01 -8.86
CA ARG A 23 -10.99 12.43 -10.13
C ARG A 23 -10.73 13.89 -10.52
N HIS A 24 -9.85 14.61 -9.81
CA HIS A 24 -9.55 16.01 -10.06
C HIS A 24 -8.21 16.19 -10.78
N PRO A 25 -8.08 17.22 -11.65
CA PRO A 25 -6.82 17.53 -12.32
C PRO A 25 -5.74 17.80 -11.26
N LEU A 26 -4.63 17.09 -11.38
CA LEU A 26 -3.48 17.21 -10.49
C LEU A 26 -3.02 18.68 -10.49
N ALA A 27 -3.11 19.34 -9.34
CA ALA A 27 -2.51 20.65 -9.10
C ALA A 27 -0.98 20.57 -9.37
N PRO A 28 -0.27 21.71 -9.53
CA PRO A 28 1.18 21.71 -9.72
C PRO A 28 1.86 20.87 -8.62
N ARG A 29 2.40 19.73 -9.04
CA ARG A 29 2.72 18.60 -8.16
C ARG A 29 3.83 18.96 -7.18
N GLY A 30 3.55 18.87 -5.87
CA GLY A 30 4.59 18.79 -4.85
C GLY A 30 5.43 20.05 -4.64
N GLU A 31 5.12 21.18 -5.27
CA GLU A 31 5.87 22.45 -5.09
C GLU A 31 5.91 22.88 -3.61
N ARG A 32 4.82 22.63 -2.88
CA ARG A 32 4.73 22.86 -1.44
C ARG A 32 5.81 22.10 -0.67
N TYR A 33 5.94 20.80 -0.94
CA TYR A 33 6.91 19.94 -0.26
C TYR A 33 8.33 20.21 -0.74
N ALA A 34 8.51 20.52 -2.02
CA ALA A 34 9.79 20.90 -2.59
C ALA A 34 10.36 22.17 -1.93
N ALA A 35 9.51 23.09 -1.47
CA ALA A 35 9.90 24.29 -0.76
C ALA A 35 10.22 24.09 0.74
N MET A 36 9.78 22.98 1.35
CA MET A 36 10.04 22.68 2.76
C MET A 36 11.51 22.36 3.01
N ASP A 37 12.05 22.80 4.14
CA ASP A 37 13.35 22.31 4.59
C ASP A 37 13.25 20.86 5.08
N VAL A 38 14.40 20.20 5.25
CA VAL A 38 14.43 18.77 5.63
C VAL A 38 13.74 18.49 6.97
N PRO A 39 13.94 19.29 8.05
CA PRO A 39 13.20 19.11 9.29
C PRO A 39 11.66 19.22 9.15
N GLU A 40 11.16 20.21 8.42
CA GLU A 40 9.73 20.35 8.17
C GLU A 40 9.19 19.17 7.34
N LEU A 41 9.94 18.78 6.30
CA LEU A 41 9.60 17.64 5.45
C LEU A 41 9.58 16.32 6.24
N ALA A 42 10.52 16.11 7.17
CA ALA A 42 10.55 14.96 8.07
C ALA A 42 9.35 14.94 9.01
N ALA A 43 8.97 16.09 9.57
CA ALA A 43 7.78 16.19 10.42
C ALA A 43 6.51 15.81 9.65
N GLN A 44 6.40 16.26 8.39
CA GLN A 44 5.28 15.92 7.53
C GLN A 44 5.28 14.43 7.14
N TRP A 45 6.45 13.88 6.77
CA TRP A 45 6.59 12.45 6.44
C TRP A 45 6.15 11.54 7.59
N ARG A 46 6.57 11.84 8.82
CA ARG A 46 6.16 11.07 10.01
C ARG A 46 4.66 11.15 10.23
N ARG A 47 4.10 12.37 10.18
CA ARG A 47 2.68 12.61 10.40
C ARG A 47 1.80 11.73 9.51
N ILE A 48 2.14 11.60 8.23
CA ILE A 48 1.33 10.82 7.29
C ILE A 48 1.36 9.31 7.58
N GLN A 49 2.41 8.78 8.24
CA GLN A 49 2.48 7.36 8.62
C GLN A 49 1.45 6.96 9.68
N HIS A 50 0.80 7.94 10.33
CA HIS A 50 -0.24 7.70 11.33
C HIS A 50 -1.66 7.76 10.75
N PHE A 51 -1.83 8.10 9.47
CA PHE A 51 -3.15 8.12 8.85
C PHE A 51 -3.53 6.72 8.39
N GLY A 52 -4.67 6.25 8.90
CA GLY A 52 -5.37 5.13 8.32
C GLY A 52 -6.14 5.57 7.09
N LEU A 53 -6.81 4.62 6.45
CA LEU A 53 -7.47 4.85 5.17
C LEU A 53 -8.62 5.87 5.26
N ARG A 54 -9.33 5.91 6.39
CA ARG A 54 -10.45 6.86 6.62
C ARG A 54 -9.96 8.29 6.82
N GLU A 55 -8.75 8.46 7.35
CA GLU A 55 -8.16 9.77 7.58
C GLU A 55 -7.49 10.35 6.33
N ARG A 56 -7.40 9.59 5.24
CA ARG A 56 -6.80 10.07 3.98
C ARG A 56 -7.67 11.15 3.34
N ILE A 57 -7.11 12.34 3.27
CA ILE A 57 -7.63 13.49 2.54
C ILE A 57 -6.78 13.73 1.28
N PRO A 58 -7.25 14.49 0.27
CA PRO A 58 -6.49 14.76 -0.95
C PRO A 58 -5.04 15.22 -0.72
N ASP A 59 -4.78 15.99 0.34
CA ASP A 59 -3.43 16.42 0.74
C ASP A 59 -2.48 15.26 1.09
N VAL A 60 -3.00 14.13 1.61
CA VAL A 60 -2.20 12.95 1.97
C VAL A 60 -1.68 12.26 0.70
N PHE A 61 -2.54 12.10 -0.30
CA PHE A 61 -2.16 11.51 -1.58
C PHE A 61 -1.09 12.34 -2.31
N GLU A 62 -1.20 13.67 -2.28
CA GLU A 62 -0.14 14.54 -2.82
C GLU A 62 1.19 14.37 -2.07
N ALA A 63 1.13 14.20 -0.74
CA ALA A 63 2.31 13.92 0.07
C ALA A 63 2.95 12.58 -0.31
N GLU A 64 2.15 11.52 -0.40
CA GLU A 64 2.59 10.18 -0.76
C GLU A 64 3.25 10.17 -2.12
N GLN A 65 2.64 10.81 -3.13
CA GLN A 65 3.27 10.97 -4.43
C GLN A 65 4.60 11.71 -4.35
N TYR A 66 4.68 12.83 -3.62
CA TYR A 66 5.94 13.55 -3.50
C TYR A 66 7.04 12.67 -2.90
N PHE A 67 6.73 11.92 -1.84
CA PHE A 67 7.71 11.05 -1.19
C PHE A 67 8.12 9.84 -2.03
N ASP A 68 7.21 9.28 -2.83
CA ASP A 68 7.53 8.19 -3.76
C ASP A 68 8.47 8.67 -4.89
N HIS A 69 8.37 9.93 -5.34
CA HIS A 69 9.25 10.50 -6.38
C HIS A 69 10.58 11.01 -5.82
N LEU A 70 10.60 11.50 -4.58
CA LEU A 70 11.77 12.12 -3.94
C LEU A 70 13.07 11.31 -4.06
N PRO A 71 13.14 9.99 -3.77
CA PRO A 71 14.39 9.24 -3.88
C PRO A 71 14.89 9.08 -5.31
N HIS A 72 14.02 9.27 -6.31
CA HIS A 72 14.37 9.21 -7.73
C HIS A 72 14.85 10.55 -8.29
N GLU A 73 14.26 11.66 -7.82
CA GLU A 73 14.52 13.00 -8.36
C GLU A 73 15.61 13.74 -7.58
N GLU A 74 15.60 13.63 -6.25
CA GLU A 74 16.55 14.31 -5.36
C GLU A 74 17.16 13.32 -4.34
N PRO A 75 17.96 12.32 -4.78
CA PRO A 75 18.40 11.21 -3.92
C PRO A 75 19.17 11.64 -2.67
N ARG A 76 19.97 12.71 -2.74
CA ARG A 76 20.67 13.26 -1.55
C ARG A 76 19.73 13.91 -0.55
N ARG A 77 18.68 14.57 -1.04
CA ARG A 77 17.65 15.16 -0.18
C ARG A 77 16.82 14.07 0.48
N ALA A 78 16.49 13.01 -0.24
CA ALA A 78 15.84 11.83 0.32
C ALA A 78 16.70 11.17 1.41
N LEU A 79 18.01 11.02 1.19
CA LEU A 79 18.93 10.51 2.22
C LEU A 79 18.96 11.44 3.46
N ALA A 80 19.02 12.76 3.26
CA ALA A 80 18.95 13.73 4.36
C ALA A 80 17.62 13.62 5.14
N LEU A 81 16.50 13.44 4.44
CA LEU A 81 15.18 13.19 5.03
C LEU A 81 15.18 11.93 5.89
N VAL A 82 15.71 10.80 5.39
CA VAL A 82 15.83 9.54 6.14
C VAL A 82 16.59 9.75 7.44
N LEU A 83 17.75 10.41 7.39
CA LEU A 83 18.58 10.65 8.58
C LEU A 83 17.87 11.56 9.60
N GLU A 84 17.16 12.58 9.13
CA GLU A 84 16.38 13.47 10.00
C GLU A 84 15.19 12.75 10.65
N VAL A 85 14.48 11.89 9.90
CA VAL A 85 13.41 11.06 10.47
C VAL A 85 13.96 10.11 11.53
N LEU A 86 15.07 9.41 11.27
CA LEU A 86 15.69 8.51 12.24
C LEU A 86 16.11 9.25 13.53
N ARG A 87 16.58 10.49 13.41
CA ARG A 87 16.97 11.31 14.57
C ARG A 87 15.79 11.68 15.46
N ALA A 88 14.61 11.88 14.89
CA ALA A 88 13.52 12.56 15.58
C ALA A 88 12.23 11.73 15.75
N GLU A 89 12.07 10.62 15.02
CA GLU A 89 11.03 9.61 15.29
C GLU A 89 11.55 8.58 16.30
N THR A 90 10.70 8.04 17.18
CA THR A 90 11.06 6.94 18.10
C THR A 90 10.23 5.68 17.88
N ASP A 91 9.08 5.78 17.23
CA ASP A 91 8.25 4.64 16.85
C ASP A 91 9.00 3.77 15.83
N ARG A 92 9.25 2.51 16.20
CA ARG A 92 10.03 1.57 15.39
C ARG A 92 9.33 1.28 14.07
N SER A 93 8.02 1.03 14.10
CA SER A 93 7.24 0.71 12.90
C SER A 93 7.21 1.89 11.93
N VAL A 94 7.11 3.13 12.42
CA VAL A 94 7.23 4.32 11.56
C VAL A 94 8.61 4.40 10.91
N ARG A 95 9.70 4.20 11.67
CA ARG A 95 11.04 4.18 11.08
C ARG A 95 11.22 3.09 10.03
N MET A 96 10.58 1.93 10.22
CA MET A 96 10.65 0.83 9.25
C MET A 96 10.03 1.20 7.90
N GLN A 97 9.01 2.07 7.86
CA GLN A 97 8.41 2.55 6.61
C GLN A 97 9.39 3.33 5.72
N LEU A 98 10.53 3.80 6.27
CA LEU A 98 11.60 4.40 5.45
C LEU A 98 12.19 3.37 4.47
N ASN A 99 12.21 2.08 4.82
CA ASN A 99 12.70 1.03 3.93
C ASN A 99 11.79 0.81 2.73
N ASP A 100 10.49 0.74 2.97
CA ASP A 100 9.49 0.50 1.92
C ASP A 100 9.36 1.71 0.99
N ARG A 101 9.46 2.94 1.51
CA ARG A 101 9.16 4.17 0.75
C ARG A 101 10.37 4.87 0.15
N LEU A 102 11.50 4.90 0.84
CA LEU A 102 12.64 5.74 0.43
C LEU A 102 13.90 4.92 0.17
N MET A 103 14.31 4.11 1.15
CA MET A 103 15.63 3.47 1.12
C MET A 103 15.74 2.39 0.05
N THR A 104 14.67 1.64 -0.25
CA THR A 104 14.69 0.67 -1.35
C THR A 104 15.07 1.34 -2.67
N ALA A 105 14.40 2.45 -3.02
CA ALA A 105 14.71 3.22 -4.22
C ALA A 105 16.13 3.83 -4.19
N LEU A 106 16.55 4.37 -3.05
CA LEU A 106 17.89 4.95 -2.88
C LEU A 106 18.99 3.93 -3.07
N VAL A 107 18.89 2.77 -2.38
CA VAL A 107 19.91 1.73 -2.43
C VAL A 107 19.93 1.07 -3.80
N HIS A 108 18.77 0.73 -4.34
CA HIS A 108 18.67 0.04 -5.62
C HIS A 108 19.15 0.90 -6.80
N ARG A 109 18.67 2.16 -6.91
CA ARG A 109 18.97 3.01 -8.08
C ARG A 109 20.17 3.91 -7.91
N HIS A 110 20.48 4.30 -6.67
CA HIS A 110 21.48 5.33 -6.38
C HIS A 110 22.59 4.84 -5.44
N GLY A 111 22.60 3.55 -5.07
CA GLY A 111 23.58 2.97 -4.15
C GLY A 111 25.01 3.29 -4.55
N ASP A 112 25.40 3.05 -5.81
CA ASP A 112 26.76 3.33 -6.31
C ASP A 112 27.17 4.81 -6.16
N ALA A 113 26.22 5.74 -6.32
CA ALA A 113 26.47 7.18 -6.25
C ALA A 113 26.47 7.72 -4.82
N LEU A 114 25.80 7.03 -3.89
CA LEU A 114 25.62 7.46 -2.51
C LEU A 114 26.40 6.61 -1.50
N VAL A 115 27.05 5.53 -1.90
CA VAL A 115 27.66 4.55 -0.99
C VAL A 115 28.64 5.18 0.02
N ASP A 116 29.44 6.17 -0.40
CA ASP A 116 30.38 6.85 0.50
C ASP A 116 29.63 7.72 1.54
N GLU A 117 28.54 8.37 1.13
CA GLU A 117 27.67 9.16 2.02
C GLU A 117 26.91 8.24 3.01
N ILE A 118 26.45 7.08 2.53
CA ILE A 118 25.78 6.06 3.34
C ILE A 118 26.75 5.47 4.37
N GLU A 119 27.98 5.11 3.97
CA GLU A 119 29.00 4.59 4.88
C GLU A 119 29.38 5.63 5.95
N ALA A 120 29.53 6.89 5.58
CA ALA A 120 29.81 7.97 6.52
C ALA A 120 28.68 8.10 7.57
N ALA A 121 27.43 8.19 7.12
CA ALA A 121 26.28 8.28 8.01
C ALA A 121 26.12 7.03 8.91
N ALA A 122 26.41 5.85 8.36
CA ALA A 122 26.35 4.59 9.11
C ALA A 122 27.46 4.48 10.17
N GLY A 123 28.62 5.11 9.94
CA GLY A 123 29.67 5.25 10.95
C GLY A 123 29.21 6.03 12.19
N GLU A 124 28.29 6.98 12.00
CA GLU A 124 27.82 7.88 13.06
C GLU A 124 26.52 7.43 13.74
N SER A 125 25.71 6.58 13.08
CA SER A 125 24.37 6.23 13.55
C SER A 125 24.13 4.71 13.58
N ALA A 126 23.92 4.17 14.79
CA ALA A 126 23.49 2.78 14.97
C ALA A 126 22.08 2.53 14.40
N ASP A 127 21.19 3.51 14.54
CA ASP A 127 19.84 3.45 13.96
C ASP A 127 19.88 3.39 12.43
N PHE A 128 20.84 4.06 11.79
CA PHE A 128 20.98 3.98 10.34
C PHE A 128 21.57 2.63 9.89
N ARG A 129 22.52 2.06 10.63
CA ARG A 129 23.00 0.69 10.38
C ARG A 129 21.88 -0.34 10.51
N TRP A 130 21.02 -0.20 11.51
CA TRP A 130 19.82 -1.01 11.65
C TRP A 130 18.90 -0.86 10.43
N LEU A 131 18.57 0.37 10.02
CA LEU A 131 17.70 0.60 8.86
C LEU A 131 18.28 -0.02 7.58
N LEU A 132 19.60 0.11 7.35
CA LEU A 132 20.30 -0.50 6.22
C LEU A 132 20.17 -2.04 6.17
N GLY A 133 20.00 -2.69 7.33
CA GLY A 133 19.80 -4.13 7.43
C GLY A 133 18.65 -4.64 6.55
N GLY A 134 17.58 -3.85 6.43
CA GLY A 134 16.41 -4.23 5.65
C GLY A 134 16.44 -3.91 4.16
N VAL A 135 17.52 -3.30 3.66
CA VAL A 135 17.58 -2.84 2.26
C VAL A 135 18.90 -3.09 1.55
N CYS A 136 19.98 -3.45 2.27
CA CYS A 136 21.30 -3.59 1.65
C CYS A 136 21.33 -4.64 0.53
N PHE A 137 20.42 -5.62 0.55
CA PHE A 137 20.30 -6.66 -0.46
C PHE A 137 19.77 -6.15 -1.82
N TRP A 138 19.18 -4.95 -1.87
CA TRP A 138 18.71 -4.31 -3.11
C TRP A 138 19.84 -3.69 -3.95
N ALA A 139 21.00 -3.47 -3.35
CA ALA A 139 22.19 -3.04 -4.07
C ALA A 139 22.80 -4.21 -4.85
N GLU A 140 23.69 -3.88 -5.79
CA GLU A 140 24.38 -4.87 -6.60
C GLU A 140 25.90 -4.83 -6.41
N GLY A 141 26.56 -5.94 -6.74
CA GLY A 141 28.01 -6.06 -6.86
C GLY A 141 28.79 -5.54 -5.64
N ARG A 142 29.72 -4.62 -5.89
CA ARG A 142 30.60 -4.07 -4.85
C ARG A 142 29.86 -3.20 -3.84
N THR A 143 28.83 -2.48 -4.28
CA THR A 143 28.04 -1.63 -3.39
C THR A 143 27.27 -2.48 -2.40
N ARG A 144 26.66 -3.58 -2.85
CA ARG A 144 26.04 -4.56 -1.95
C ARG A 144 27.00 -5.05 -0.87
N ALA A 145 28.18 -5.52 -1.27
CA ALA A 145 29.17 -6.04 -0.33
C ALA A 145 29.64 -4.98 0.70
N ARG A 146 29.72 -3.71 0.29
CA ARG A 146 30.03 -2.59 1.17
C ARG A 146 28.93 -2.32 2.18
N LEU A 147 27.67 -2.26 1.72
CA LEU A 147 26.52 -2.04 2.59
C LEU A 147 26.30 -3.20 3.56
N GLU A 148 26.42 -4.45 3.11
CA GLU A 148 26.33 -5.64 3.96
C GLU A 148 27.39 -5.64 5.07
N ALA A 149 28.58 -5.07 4.83
CA ALA A 149 29.65 -5.00 5.83
C ALA A 149 29.36 -4.05 7.00
N ILE A 150 28.42 -3.10 6.83
CA ILE A 150 28.07 -2.09 7.84
C ILE A 150 26.64 -2.22 8.36
N ALA A 151 25.77 -2.93 7.64
CA ALA A 151 24.37 -3.10 8.00
C ALA A 151 24.20 -4.02 9.20
N ASP A 152 23.24 -3.71 10.06
CA ASP A 152 22.82 -4.57 11.17
C ASP A 152 21.55 -5.34 10.77
N ALA A 153 21.72 -6.27 9.82
CA ALA A 153 20.64 -7.10 9.30
C ALA A 153 19.99 -7.95 10.39
N ALA A 154 20.77 -8.48 11.33
CA ALA A 154 20.23 -9.31 12.41
C ALA A 154 19.29 -8.53 13.35
N ALA A 155 19.64 -7.29 13.72
CA ALA A 155 18.75 -6.45 14.51
C ALA A 155 17.53 -5.99 13.70
N TRP A 156 17.70 -5.72 12.41
CA TRP A 156 16.57 -5.41 11.52
C TRP A 156 15.58 -6.56 11.44
N ASP A 157 16.06 -7.77 11.12
CA ASP A 157 15.22 -8.95 10.94
C ASP A 157 14.47 -9.28 12.23
N ALA A 158 15.11 -9.17 13.40
CA ALA A 158 14.44 -9.39 14.69
C ALA A 158 13.27 -8.42 14.92
N ASP A 159 13.45 -7.13 14.64
CA ASP A 159 12.38 -6.14 14.77
C ASP A 159 11.33 -6.29 13.67
N HIS A 160 11.72 -6.68 12.46
CA HIS A 160 10.80 -6.94 11.35
C HIS A 160 9.90 -8.13 11.64
N ASP A 161 10.46 -9.24 12.12
CA ASP A 161 9.71 -10.42 12.54
C ASP A 161 8.77 -10.13 13.71
N GLU A 162 9.20 -9.26 14.65
CA GLU A 162 8.35 -8.84 15.76
C GLU A 162 7.20 -7.95 15.29
N ALA A 163 7.48 -6.94 14.46
CA ALA A 163 6.47 -6.00 13.95
C ALA A 163 5.40 -6.71 13.11
N ARG A 164 5.79 -7.76 12.38
CA ARG A 164 4.88 -8.57 11.55
C ARG A 164 4.06 -9.57 12.35
N ARG A 165 4.47 -9.91 13.57
CA ARG A 165 3.78 -10.94 14.35
C ARG A 165 2.40 -10.43 14.78
N PRO A 166 1.32 -11.09 14.35
CA PRO A 166 -0.01 -10.68 14.77
C PRO A 166 -0.21 -10.99 16.25
N ALA A 167 -0.86 -10.08 16.97
CA ALA A 167 -1.21 -10.30 18.37
C ALA A 167 -2.15 -11.50 18.54
N VAL A 168 -3.08 -11.66 17.59
CA VAL A 168 -3.95 -12.83 17.45
C VAL A 168 -4.03 -13.19 15.95
N PRO A 169 -3.52 -14.36 15.54
CA PRO A 169 -3.69 -14.83 14.17
C PRO A 169 -5.18 -15.06 13.83
N ILE A 170 -5.62 -14.63 12.65
CA ILE A 170 -6.99 -14.76 12.19
C ILE A 170 -7.11 -15.90 11.17
N ASP A 171 -8.04 -16.82 11.40
CA ASP A 171 -8.38 -17.87 10.45
C ASP A 171 -9.52 -17.42 9.52
N PHE A 172 -9.14 -16.68 8.47
CA PHE A 172 -10.09 -16.08 7.52
C PHE A 172 -11.01 -17.10 6.85
N ARG A 173 -10.54 -18.34 6.63
CA ARG A 173 -11.30 -19.39 5.94
C ARG A 173 -12.52 -19.87 6.72
N ASN A 174 -12.50 -19.68 8.04
CA ASN A 174 -13.57 -20.12 8.94
C ASN A 174 -14.48 -18.98 9.40
N LEU A 175 -14.27 -17.76 8.92
CA LEU A 175 -15.15 -16.63 9.19
C LEU A 175 -16.44 -16.74 8.36
N THR A 176 -17.57 -16.33 8.95
CA THR A 176 -18.76 -16.01 8.18
C THR A 176 -18.52 -14.74 7.34
N ILE A 177 -19.30 -14.52 6.28
CA ILE A 177 -19.17 -13.32 5.44
C ILE A 177 -19.30 -12.03 6.26
N ASP A 178 -20.22 -11.98 7.24
CA ASP A 178 -20.39 -10.79 8.09
C ASP A 178 -19.20 -10.57 9.04
N GLU A 179 -18.56 -11.64 9.53
CA GLU A 179 -17.32 -11.54 10.32
C GLU A 179 -16.15 -11.11 9.44
N LEU A 180 -16.01 -11.71 8.26
CA LEU A 180 -14.99 -11.36 7.28
C LEU A 180 -15.11 -9.89 6.87
N ALA A 181 -16.32 -9.37 6.65
CA ALA A 181 -16.53 -7.96 6.32
C ALA A 181 -16.01 -7.01 7.42
N ARG A 182 -16.28 -7.33 8.70
CA ARG A 182 -15.79 -6.52 9.83
C ARG A 182 -14.27 -6.57 9.94
N VAL A 183 -13.69 -7.78 9.85
CA VAL A 183 -12.25 -7.96 9.92
C VAL A 183 -11.56 -7.28 8.73
N TRP A 184 -12.13 -7.39 7.52
CA TRP A 184 -11.61 -6.74 6.33
C TRP A 184 -11.51 -5.24 6.54
N ILE A 185 -12.60 -4.60 6.99
CA ILE A 185 -12.62 -3.16 7.27
C ILE A 185 -11.61 -2.80 8.35
N GLU A 186 -11.53 -3.56 9.44
CA GLU A 186 -10.57 -3.31 10.51
C GLU A 186 -9.13 -3.37 10.00
N GLN A 187 -8.74 -4.44 9.31
CA GLN A 187 -7.37 -4.63 8.83
C GLN A 187 -6.99 -3.61 7.77
N LYS A 188 -7.88 -3.30 6.82
CA LYS A 188 -7.60 -2.39 5.70
C LYS A 188 -7.67 -0.91 6.08
N SER A 189 -8.30 -0.58 7.22
CA SER A 189 -8.36 0.81 7.69
C SER A 189 -7.17 1.23 8.53
N LYS A 190 -6.32 0.29 8.99
CA LYS A 190 -5.14 0.60 9.80
C LYS A 190 -4.14 1.45 9.01
N PRO A 191 -3.39 2.35 9.68
CA PRO A 191 -2.22 2.95 9.08
C PRO A 191 -1.17 1.85 8.80
N ALA A 192 -0.35 2.04 7.76
CA ALA A 192 0.63 1.03 7.32
C ALA A 192 1.55 0.55 8.45
N LYS A 193 1.94 1.45 9.37
CA LYS A 193 2.78 1.11 10.53
C LYS A 193 2.16 0.11 11.52
N ASP A 194 0.84 -0.06 11.49
CA ASP A 194 0.08 -0.93 12.39
C ASP A 194 -0.39 -2.22 11.70
N CYS A 195 0.01 -2.44 10.43
CA CYS A 195 -0.27 -3.67 9.71
C CYS A 195 0.70 -4.78 10.14
N ASP A 196 0.15 -5.97 10.38
CA ASP A 196 0.86 -7.19 10.74
C ASP A 196 0.58 -8.29 9.68
N ASP A 197 1.03 -9.52 9.92
CA ASP A 197 0.81 -10.62 8.98
C ASP A 197 -0.67 -11.01 8.78
N ASN A 198 -1.61 -10.54 9.61
CA ASN A 198 -3.04 -10.71 9.29
C ASN A 198 -3.42 -9.90 8.05
N TRP A 199 -2.75 -8.77 7.78
CA TRP A 199 -3.01 -7.99 6.57
C TRP A 199 -2.64 -8.77 5.31
N TYR A 200 -1.47 -9.44 5.32
CA TYR A 200 -1.03 -10.27 4.21
C TYR A 200 -1.86 -11.56 4.07
N ALA A 201 -2.18 -12.21 5.19
CA ALA A 201 -3.05 -13.40 5.16
C ALA A 201 -4.47 -13.07 4.66
N LEU A 202 -4.98 -11.86 4.90
CA LEU A 202 -6.22 -11.37 4.32
C LEU A 202 -6.11 -11.20 2.80
N MET A 203 -5.03 -10.60 2.30
CA MET A 203 -4.76 -10.47 0.85
C MET A 203 -4.71 -11.84 0.16
N ASP A 204 -4.00 -12.80 0.76
CA ASP A 204 -3.92 -14.16 0.22
C ASP A 204 -5.31 -14.82 0.20
N HIS A 205 -6.12 -14.60 1.25
CA HIS A 205 -7.48 -15.11 1.29
C HIS A 205 -8.40 -14.46 0.23
N GLU A 206 -8.27 -13.15 -0.01
CA GLU A 206 -8.99 -12.44 -1.08
C GLU A 206 -8.64 -13.04 -2.45
N HIS A 207 -7.36 -13.32 -2.69
CA HIS A 207 -6.89 -13.96 -3.92
C HIS A 207 -7.43 -15.39 -4.07
N ASP A 208 -7.39 -16.20 -3.01
CA ASP A 208 -7.98 -17.54 -2.95
C ASP A 208 -9.48 -17.50 -3.30
N LEU A 209 -10.21 -16.51 -2.77
CA LEU A 209 -11.63 -16.32 -3.06
C LEU A 209 -11.88 -15.92 -4.52
N ALA A 210 -11.09 -14.99 -5.06
CA ALA A 210 -11.24 -14.57 -6.46
C ALA A 210 -11.04 -15.75 -7.43
N ALA A 211 -10.05 -16.58 -7.16
CA ALA A 211 -9.74 -17.75 -8.00
C ALA A 211 -10.73 -18.91 -7.82
N GLY A 212 -11.20 -19.15 -6.59
CA GLY A 212 -11.99 -20.34 -6.24
C GLY A 212 -13.51 -20.12 -6.19
N ASP A 213 -13.95 -18.96 -5.73
CA ASP A 213 -15.36 -18.64 -5.47
C ASP A 213 -15.62 -17.12 -5.55
N PRO A 214 -15.49 -16.51 -6.75
CA PRO A 214 -15.60 -15.05 -6.92
C PRO A 214 -16.99 -14.51 -6.55
N GLU A 215 -18.02 -15.36 -6.53
CA GLU A 215 -19.35 -15.03 -6.03
C GLU A 215 -19.35 -14.63 -4.54
N LYS A 216 -18.49 -15.26 -3.72
CA LYS A 216 -18.31 -14.86 -2.32
C LYS A 216 -17.69 -13.47 -2.15
N LEU A 217 -16.90 -13.01 -3.12
CA LEU A 217 -16.39 -11.63 -3.08
C LEU A 217 -17.50 -10.63 -3.34
N VAL A 218 -18.50 -10.98 -4.17
CA VAL A 218 -19.72 -10.18 -4.31
C VAL A 218 -20.53 -10.17 -3.01
N ASP A 219 -20.67 -11.33 -2.35
CA ASP A 219 -21.29 -11.41 -1.02
C ASP A 219 -20.57 -10.54 0.01
N LEU A 220 -19.24 -10.58 0.02
CA LEU A 220 -18.40 -9.77 0.89
C LEU A 220 -18.56 -8.28 0.60
N ALA A 221 -18.58 -7.87 -0.67
CA ALA A 221 -18.82 -6.48 -1.08
C ALA A 221 -20.14 -5.95 -0.53
N LEU A 222 -21.22 -6.73 -0.68
CA LEU A 222 -22.54 -6.40 -0.16
C LEU A 222 -22.57 -6.36 1.37
N ALA A 223 -21.82 -7.23 2.04
CA ALA A 223 -21.70 -7.21 3.50
C ALA A 223 -20.91 -6.00 4.01
N VAL A 224 -19.82 -5.63 3.34
CA VAL A 224 -19.04 -4.41 3.62
C VAL A 224 -19.91 -3.16 3.46
N LEU A 225 -20.71 -3.07 2.39
CA LEU A 225 -21.63 -1.94 2.17
C LEU A 225 -22.71 -1.77 3.25
N LYS A 226 -23.01 -2.82 4.04
CA LYS A 226 -23.95 -2.71 5.16
C LYS A 226 -23.34 -2.01 6.38
N ILE A 227 -22.01 -1.96 6.48
CA ILE A 227 -21.29 -1.51 7.68
C ILE A 227 -20.33 -0.36 7.42
N GLU A 228 -19.90 -0.13 6.18
CA GLU A 228 -18.96 0.92 5.81
C GLU A 228 -19.54 1.84 4.72
N SER A 229 -19.23 3.12 4.84
CA SER A 229 -19.66 4.19 3.93
C SER A 229 -18.50 5.12 3.52
N ASP A 230 -17.33 4.98 4.13
CA ASP A 230 -16.16 5.77 3.82
C ASP A 230 -15.66 5.49 2.39
N PRO A 231 -15.57 6.51 1.52
CA PRO A 231 -15.26 6.31 0.11
C PRO A 231 -13.84 5.80 -0.12
N ASN A 232 -12.88 6.05 0.77
CA ASN A 232 -11.51 5.54 0.62
C ASN A 232 -11.49 4.03 0.90
N VAL A 233 -12.21 3.60 1.94
CA VAL A 233 -12.33 2.18 2.30
C VAL A 233 -13.07 1.40 1.22
N LEU A 234 -14.21 1.92 0.75
CA LEU A 234 -14.96 1.28 -0.33
C LEU A 234 -14.22 1.31 -1.67
N GLY A 235 -13.46 2.38 -1.94
CA GLY A 235 -12.59 2.48 -3.12
C GLY A 235 -11.48 1.44 -3.12
N LEU A 236 -10.84 1.19 -1.97
CA LEU A 236 -9.84 0.13 -1.83
C LEU A 236 -10.45 -1.26 -2.03
N PHE A 237 -11.67 -1.49 -1.51
CA PHE A 237 -12.38 -2.75 -1.75
C PHE A 237 -12.66 -2.94 -3.25
N ALA A 238 -13.06 -1.87 -3.92
CA ALA A 238 -13.35 -1.87 -5.35
C ALA A 238 -12.10 -2.21 -6.18
N ALA A 239 -11.00 -1.48 -5.98
CA ALA A 239 -9.75 -1.63 -6.73
C ALA A 239 -8.95 -2.90 -6.42
N GLY A 240 -9.36 -3.68 -5.43
CA GLY A 240 -8.71 -4.95 -5.06
C GLY A 240 -9.67 -6.13 -5.16
N PRO A 241 -10.31 -6.53 -4.04
CA PRO A 241 -11.19 -7.70 -4.01
C PRO A 241 -12.26 -7.71 -5.11
N LEU A 242 -12.99 -6.61 -5.30
CA LEU A 242 -14.11 -6.60 -6.24
C LEU A 242 -13.64 -6.63 -7.70
N GLU A 243 -12.59 -5.88 -8.03
CA GLU A 243 -11.93 -5.93 -9.34
C GLU A 243 -11.52 -7.35 -9.71
N ASN A 244 -10.87 -8.07 -8.79
CA ASN A 244 -10.45 -9.45 -9.01
C ASN A 244 -11.62 -10.44 -9.15
N ALA A 245 -12.82 -10.10 -8.68
CA ALA A 245 -14.01 -10.94 -8.78
C ALA A 245 -14.75 -10.76 -10.11
N VAL A 246 -14.43 -9.73 -10.89
CA VAL A 246 -15.17 -9.37 -12.10
C VAL A 246 -14.85 -10.34 -13.22
N GLY A 247 -15.90 -10.80 -13.89
CA GLY A 247 -15.77 -11.64 -15.07
C GLY A 247 -17.08 -12.31 -15.42
N HIS A 248 -17.04 -13.20 -16.42
CA HIS A 248 -18.23 -13.89 -16.91
C HIS A 248 -19.02 -14.65 -15.82
N ALA A 249 -18.33 -15.13 -14.78
CA ALA A 249 -18.96 -15.86 -13.69
C ALA A 249 -19.87 -14.97 -12.81
N THR A 250 -19.51 -13.69 -12.63
CA THR A 250 -20.11 -12.80 -11.63
C THR A 250 -20.88 -11.63 -12.25
N ILE A 251 -20.60 -11.25 -13.50
CA ILE A 251 -21.16 -10.05 -14.14
C ILE A 251 -22.70 -10.04 -14.16
N ASP A 252 -23.33 -11.20 -14.39
CA ASP A 252 -24.80 -11.32 -14.36
C ASP A 252 -25.37 -10.98 -12.97
N ARG A 253 -24.66 -11.35 -11.91
CA ARG A 253 -25.04 -11.01 -10.54
C ARG A 253 -24.78 -9.54 -10.26
N MET A 254 -23.61 -9.04 -10.65
CA MET A 254 -23.25 -7.62 -10.46
C MET A 254 -24.27 -6.69 -11.10
N GLU A 255 -24.76 -7.01 -12.31
CA GLU A 255 -25.82 -6.24 -12.96
C GLU A 255 -27.14 -6.25 -12.18
N ARG A 256 -27.52 -7.39 -11.58
CA ARG A 256 -28.73 -7.49 -10.76
C ARG A 256 -28.61 -6.65 -9.49
N GLU A 257 -27.50 -6.78 -8.77
CA GLU A 257 -27.27 -6.00 -7.54
C GLU A 257 -27.20 -4.50 -7.86
N ALA A 258 -26.52 -4.13 -8.95
CA ALA A 258 -26.41 -2.74 -9.39
C ALA A 258 -27.75 -2.11 -9.81
N ALA A 259 -28.73 -2.91 -10.26
CA ALA A 259 -30.03 -2.39 -10.66
C ALA A 259 -30.81 -1.78 -9.48
N ASP A 260 -30.66 -2.35 -8.29
CA ASP A 260 -31.44 -1.99 -7.10
C ASP A 260 -30.60 -1.36 -5.97
N ASN A 261 -29.27 -1.30 -6.12
CA ASN A 261 -28.35 -0.80 -5.08
C ASN A 261 -27.41 0.31 -5.58
N PRO A 262 -27.78 1.60 -5.41
CA PRO A 262 -26.93 2.72 -5.80
C PRO A 262 -25.57 2.76 -5.10
N ALA A 263 -25.48 2.28 -3.86
CA ALA A 263 -24.20 2.23 -3.13
C ALA A 263 -23.26 1.18 -3.74
N PHE A 264 -23.80 0.07 -4.23
CA PHE A 264 -23.04 -0.93 -4.97
C PHE A 264 -22.54 -0.37 -6.31
N VAL A 265 -23.37 0.39 -7.04
CA VAL A 265 -22.93 1.11 -8.25
C VAL A 265 -21.80 2.09 -7.95
N ALA A 266 -21.91 2.85 -6.85
CA ALA A 266 -20.87 3.80 -6.45
C ALA A 266 -19.54 3.09 -6.15
N MET A 267 -19.58 1.93 -5.46
CA MET A 267 -18.42 1.09 -5.21
C MET A 267 -17.81 0.56 -6.52
N LEU A 268 -18.61 0.02 -7.44
CA LEU A 268 -18.13 -0.46 -8.75
C LEU A 268 -17.36 0.63 -9.52
N GLY A 269 -17.75 1.90 -9.33
CA GLY A 269 -17.07 3.04 -9.94
C GLY A 269 -15.64 3.33 -9.42
N GLY A 270 -15.14 2.54 -8.46
CA GLY A 270 -13.76 2.56 -7.98
C GLY A 270 -12.85 1.47 -8.57
N MET A 271 -13.39 0.55 -9.39
CA MET A 271 -12.61 -0.54 -10.00
C MET A 271 -11.84 -0.10 -11.26
N TYR A 272 -10.72 -0.78 -11.54
CA TYR A 272 -10.00 -0.68 -12.80
C TYR A 272 -10.27 -1.90 -13.70
N TYR A 273 -11.26 -1.80 -14.59
CA TYR A 273 -11.67 -2.91 -15.48
C TYR A 273 -11.10 -2.80 -16.91
N PHE A 274 -10.01 -2.05 -17.11
CA PHE A 274 -9.45 -1.81 -18.46
C PHE A 274 -8.80 -3.08 -19.08
N SER A 275 -8.43 -4.05 -18.27
CA SER A 275 -7.89 -5.35 -18.71
C SER A 275 -8.97 -6.37 -19.07
N GLU A 276 -10.24 -6.10 -18.72
CA GLU A 276 -11.34 -7.04 -18.96
C GLU A 276 -11.65 -7.24 -20.44
N PRO A 277 -12.26 -8.38 -20.83
CA PRO A 277 -12.80 -8.57 -22.16
C PRO A 277 -13.81 -7.47 -22.55
N ASP A 278 -13.87 -7.13 -23.84
CA ASP A 278 -14.71 -6.03 -24.34
C ASP A 278 -16.21 -6.20 -24.02
N ASP A 279 -16.70 -7.44 -23.95
CA ASP A 279 -18.09 -7.71 -23.59
C ASP A 279 -18.37 -7.46 -22.11
N ILE A 280 -17.42 -7.78 -21.21
CA ILE A 280 -17.51 -7.45 -19.79
C ILE A 280 -17.45 -5.94 -19.60
N LYS A 281 -16.52 -5.25 -20.28
CA LYS A 281 -16.40 -3.78 -20.25
C LYS A 281 -17.71 -3.11 -20.68
N ALA A 282 -18.29 -3.52 -21.81
CA ALA A 282 -19.53 -2.95 -22.31
C ALA A 282 -20.70 -3.11 -21.32
N ARG A 283 -20.72 -4.21 -20.56
CA ARG A 283 -21.74 -4.46 -19.53
C ARG A 283 -21.55 -3.59 -18.30
N LEU A 284 -20.30 -3.43 -17.84
CA LEU A 284 -19.97 -2.49 -16.76
C LEU A 284 -20.29 -1.04 -17.15
N ASP A 285 -19.91 -0.62 -18.36
CA ASP A 285 -20.25 0.70 -18.90
C ASP A 285 -21.78 0.92 -18.91
N ALA A 286 -22.55 -0.08 -19.31
CA ALA A 286 -24.02 -0.02 -19.29
C ALA A 286 -24.61 0.09 -17.88
N ILE A 287 -23.95 -0.44 -16.84
CA ILE A 287 -24.34 -0.19 -15.44
C ILE A 287 -24.15 1.30 -15.12
N PHE A 288 -22.97 1.86 -15.41
CA PHE A 288 -22.65 3.26 -15.09
C PHE A 288 -23.49 4.26 -15.88
N GLU A 289 -23.76 3.99 -17.16
CA GLU A 289 -24.65 4.83 -17.97
C GLU A 289 -26.07 4.87 -17.42
N ARG A 290 -26.61 3.73 -16.99
CA ARG A 290 -27.97 3.67 -16.42
C ARG A 290 -28.07 4.48 -15.14
N ALA A 291 -27.07 4.35 -14.26
CA ALA A 291 -27.02 5.11 -13.02
C ALA A 291 -26.89 6.62 -13.27
N GLY A 292 -26.07 7.04 -14.25
CA GLY A 292 -25.93 8.44 -14.63
C GLY A 292 -27.18 9.07 -15.26
N ARG A 293 -28.07 8.28 -15.85
CA ARG A 293 -29.35 8.74 -16.42
C ARG A 293 -30.48 8.83 -15.38
N GLY A 294 -30.31 8.25 -14.20
CA GLY A 294 -31.28 8.26 -13.10
C GLY A 294 -31.01 9.30 -12.00
N ALA A 295 -29.92 10.07 -12.11
CA ALA A 295 -29.53 11.13 -11.18
C ALA A 295 -30.03 12.52 -11.61
#